data_AF-A0AA47EGP5-F1
#
_entry.id   AF-A0AA47EGP5-F1
#
_cell.length_a   1.000
_cell.length_b   1.000
_cell.length_c   1.000
_cell.angle_alpha   90.00
_cell.angle_beta   90.00
_cell.angle_gamma   90.00
#
_symmetry.space_group_name_H-M   'P 1'
#
loop_
_entity.id
_entity.type
_entity.pdbx_description
1 polymer ?
#
loop_
_entity_poly.entity_id
_entity_poly.type
_entity_poly.pdbx_seq_one_letter_code
_entity_poly.pdbx_strand_id
1 'polypeptide(L)' 'MEGVKIKFNFDQTIDVEKMNAYMVGTGLASLTAAIFLIRDGNFPGKNIHIYEQLGVIG' A
#
# COMPACT_ATOMS: atom_id res chain seq x y z
N MET A 1 40.70 -10.83 7.42
CA MET A 1 39.45 -10.09 7.73
C MET A 1 38.68 -10.00 6.43
N GLU A 2 37.79 -10.97 6.17
CA GLU A 2 37.01 -10.99 4.91
C GLU A 2 36.00 -9.84 4.91
N GLY A 3 36.05 -9.03 3.84
CA GLY A 3 35.17 -7.88 3.68
C GLY A 3 33.73 -8.35 3.46
N VAL A 4 32.81 -7.80 4.26
CA VAL A 4 31.37 -7.99 4.10
C VAL A 4 30.94 -7.47 2.74
N LYS A 5 30.66 -8.37 1.79
CA LYS A 5 30.00 -8.03 0.53
C LYS A 5 28.50 -7.90 0.78
N ILE A 6 28.02 -6.66 0.89
CA ILE A 6 26.59 -6.37 0.92
C ILE A 6 26.02 -6.68 -0.47
N LYS A 7 25.20 -7.73 -0.57
CA LYS A 7 24.46 -8.05 -1.80
C LYS A 7 23.18 -7.23 -1.81
N PHE A 8 23.12 -6.22 -2.66
CA PHE A 8 21.88 -5.54 -2.99
C PHE A 8 21.20 -6.29 -4.14
N ASN A 9 20.00 -6.82 -3.90
CA ASN A 9 19.18 -7.41 -4.95
C ASN A 9 18.36 -6.31 -5.63
N PHE A 10 18.75 -5.95 -6.85
CA PHE A 10 18.08 -4.94 -7.67
C PHE A 10 17.03 -5.52 -8.63
N ASP A 11 16.85 -6.84 -8.62
CA ASP A 11 15.95 -7.60 -9.49
C ASP A 11 14.58 -7.89 -8.86
N GLN A 12 14.37 -7.54 -7.58
CA GLN A 12 13.08 -7.73 -6.93
C GLN A 12 12.05 -6.75 -7.49
N THR A 13 11.08 -7.30 -8.21
CA THR A 13 9.89 -6.56 -8.64
C THR A 13 8.80 -6.66 -7.58
N ILE A 14 8.03 -5.58 -7.44
CA ILE A 14 6.88 -5.50 -6.54
C ILE A 14 5.67 -6.02 -7.31
N ASP A 15 5.13 -7.16 -6.87
CA ASP A 15 3.88 -7.70 -7.41
C ASP A 15 2.69 -7.10 -6.66
N VAL A 16 2.17 -5.98 -7.17
CA VAL A 16 1.07 -5.22 -6.57
C VAL A 16 -0.23 -6.02 -6.50
N GLU A 17 -0.43 -7.02 -7.36
CA GLU A 17 -1.66 -7.82 -7.35
C GLU A 17 -1.79 -8.70 -6.09
N LYS A 18 -0.66 -9.06 -5.48
CA LYS A 18 -0.59 -9.88 -4.26
C LYS A 18 -0.55 -9.06 -2.98
N MET A 19 -0.49 -7.74 -3.07
CA MET A 19 -0.37 -6.86 -1.92
C MET A 19 -1.74 -6.37 -1.44
N ASN A 20 -1.86 -6.15 -0.13
CA ASN A 20 -3.05 -5.56 0.50
C ASN A 20 -2.66 -4.26 1.21
N ALA A 21 -3.51 -3.24 1.08
CA ALA A 21 -3.34 -1.95 1.72
C ALA A 21 -4.42 -1.78 2.80
N TYR A 22 -3.98 -1.53 4.04
CA TYR A 22 -4.85 -1.33 5.19
C TYR A 22 -4.67 0.08 5.73
N MET A 23 -5.78 0.78 5.87
CA MET A 23 -5.81 2.19 6.27
C MET A 23 -6.78 2.35 7.44
N VAL A 24 -6.41 3.17 8.42
CA VAL A 24 -7.26 3.47 9.58
C VAL A 24 -7.71 4.92 9.50
N GLY A 25 -9.01 5.13 9.67
CA GLY A 25 -9.72 6.40 9.46
C GLY A 25 -10.17 6.57 8.01
N THR A 26 -11.39 7.06 7.82
CA THR A 26 -12.01 7.36 6.51
C THR A 26 -11.95 8.83 6.13
N GLY A 27 -11.04 9.57 6.77
CA GLY A 27 -10.79 10.97 6.44
C GLY A 27 -10.15 11.18 5.07
N LEU A 28 -10.03 12.45 4.68
CA LEU A 28 -9.48 12.89 3.38
C LEU A 28 -8.14 12.21 3.03
N ALA A 29 -7.23 12.07 3.99
CA ALA A 29 -5.92 11.47 3.75
C ALA A 29 -6.03 10.01 3.29
N SER A 30 -6.83 9.20 3.99
CA SER A 30 -6.99 7.77 3.67
C SER A 30 -7.71 7.56 2.34
N LEU A 31 -8.78 8.32 2.09
CA LEU A 31 -9.48 8.25 0.82
C LEU A 31 -8.59 8.71 -0.34
N THR A 32 -7.82 9.78 -0.15
CA THR A 32 -6.88 10.28 -1.16
C THR A 32 -5.79 9.25 -1.48
N ALA A 33 -5.22 8.61 -0.45
CA ALA A 33 -4.24 7.55 -0.68
C ALA A 33 -4.84 6.32 -1.34
N ALA A 34 -6.08 5.92 -1.01
CA ALA A 34 -6.78 4.85 -1.74
C ALA A 34 -6.99 5.21 -3.22
N ILE A 35 -7.35 6.47 -3.54
CA ILE A 35 -7.50 6.95 -4.91
C ILE A 35 -6.18 6.85 -5.67
N PHE A 36 -5.07 7.34 -5.11
CA PHE A 36 -3.77 7.27 -5.77
C PHE A 36 -3.23 5.83 -5.89
N LEU A 37 -3.52 4.96 -4.91
CA LEU A 37 -3.16 3.54 -5.02
C LEU A 37 -3.87 2.88 -6.22
N ILE A 38 -5.16 3.12 -6.39
CA ILE A 38 -5.90 2.57 -7.53
C ILE A 38 -5.41 3.19 -8.84
N ARG A 39 -5.30 4.52 -8.89
CA ARG A 39 -5.05 5.28 -10.12
C ARG A 39 -3.60 5.19 -10.60
N ASP A 40 -2.65 5.38 -9.70
CA ASP A 40 -1.22 5.49 -10.02
C ASP A 40 -0.45 4.23 -9.61
N GLY A 41 -0.85 3.62 -8.50
CA GLY A 41 -0.24 2.37 -7.99
C GLY A 41 -0.76 1.11 -8.68
N ASN A 42 -1.76 1.22 -9.55
CA ASN A 42 -2.45 0.09 -10.21
C ASN A 42 -2.86 -1.02 -9.22
N PHE A 43 -3.19 -0.63 -7.98
CA PHE A 43 -3.59 -1.56 -6.93
C PHE A 43 -4.99 -2.08 -7.22
N PRO A 44 -5.25 -3.40 -7.11
CA PRO A 44 -6.60 -3.90 -7.19
C PRO A 44 -7.45 -3.30 -6.07
N GLY A 45 -8.55 -2.62 -6.41
CA GLY A 45 -9.42 -2.00 -5.40
C GLY A 45 -9.94 -3.01 -4.34
N LYS A 46 -10.10 -4.28 -4.72
CA LYS A 46 -10.45 -5.38 -3.80
C LYS A 46 -9.44 -5.64 -2.68
N ASN A 47 -8.20 -5.18 -2.84
CA ASN A 47 -7.10 -5.34 -1.89
C ASN A 47 -6.91 -4.09 -1.00
N ILE A 48 -7.79 -3.09 -1.11
CA ILE A 48 -7.74 -1.86 -0.30
C ILE A 48 -8.82 -1.95 0.77
N HIS A 49 -8.41 -1.87 2.03
CA HIS A 49 -9.26 -1.97 3.21
C HIS A 49 -9.12 -0.72 4.05
N ILE A 50 -10.22 0.02 4.21
CA ILE A 50 -10.26 1.23 5.04
C ILE A 50 -11.17 0.95 6.23
N TYR A 51 -10.63 1.12 7.44
CA TYR A 51 -11.36 0.91 8.68
C TYR A 51 -11.73 2.24 9.31
N GLU A 52 -12.99 2.37 9.72
CA GLU A 52 -13.50 3.51 10.46
C GLU A 52 -14.07 3.04 11.78
N GLN A 53 -13.86 3.83 12.82
CA GLN A 53 -14.43 3.56 14.14
C GLN A 53 -15.91 3.89 14.17
N LEU A 54 -16.33 4.92 13.45
CA LEU A 54 -17.72 5.36 13.35
C LEU A 54 -18.46 4.64 12.22
N GLY A 55 -19.80 4.62 12.30
CA GLY A 55 -20.66 4.13 11.22
C GLY A 55 -20.82 5.13 10.06
N VAL A 56 -19.96 6.14 9.98
CA VAL A 56 -20.03 7.23 9.01
C VAL A 56 -18.65 7.47 8.42
N ILE A 57 -18.62 7.85 7.15
CA ILE A 57 -17.41 8.28 6.46
C ILE A 57 -17.31 9.80 6.49
N GLY A 58 -16.09 10.36 6.53
CA GLY A 58 -15.88 11.81 6.45
C GLY A 58 -14.60 12.29 7.10
#